data_AF-A0A2N6FCG3-F1
#
_entry.id   AF-A0A2N6FCG3-F1
#
_cell.length_a   1.000
_cell.length_b   1.000
_cell.length_c   1.000
_cell.angle_alpha   90.00
_cell.angle_beta   90.00
_cell.angle_gamma   90.00
#
_symmetry.space_group_name_H-M   'P 1'
#
loop_
_entity.id
_entity.type
_entity.pdbx_description
1 polymer ?
#
loop_
_entity_poly.entity_id
_entity_poly.type
_entity_poly.pdbx_seq_one_letter_code
_entity_poly.pdbx_strand_id
1 'polypeptide(L)'
;MILLPRGNPVKEKIDPSKVNLAEALKKLKTGGFTGYLRFDTGEGTGIVIFQEGRLISALFEGQERLVAYDALAKVFSASLTTQSTLDIYRLSADLSLSTHALLHGDVLYKGQELKLLDIRSLLGKLKEDAINGCLRIYTDDRIALIFYREGNAVGFFHDGSTDIETTADTSMSVAKLPGAKIDVLTTKASENQNLADLMETADIGELWQRSQGEVSRQRQQQQDDTARAKQAEAGVQKEKVLDTLRATAEKHVGKIGSSLVEKEFAKVSGSGVLSEGSLELFFAALGKASKLVAGPSKVNAMEKEMLQQLKSLL
;
A
#
# COMPACT_ATOMS: atom_id res chain seq x y z
N MET A 1 6.91 -11.04 7.96
CA MET A 1 7.11 -9.92 8.91
C MET A 1 8.60 -9.80 9.21
N ILE A 2 9.17 -8.62 9.04
CA ILE A 2 10.57 -8.35 9.42
C ILE A 2 10.57 -7.87 10.87
N LEU A 3 11.18 -8.64 11.77
CA LEU A 3 11.43 -8.25 13.16
C LEU A 3 12.83 -7.64 13.24
N LEU A 4 12.89 -6.37 13.67
CA LEU A 4 14.10 -5.56 13.80
C LEU A 4 14.21 -4.98 15.21
N PRO A 5 15.44 -4.70 15.68
CA PRO A 5 15.67 -4.05 16.95
C PRO A 5 15.15 -2.60 16.90
N ARG A 6 14.18 -2.24 17.74
CA ARG A 6 13.55 -0.90 17.67
C ARG A 6 14.40 0.23 18.26
N GLY A 7 15.38 -0.07 19.12
CA GLY A 7 16.19 0.95 19.79
C GLY A 7 15.36 2.11 20.36
N ASN A 8 15.70 3.35 20.02
CA ASN A 8 14.97 4.55 20.45
C ASN A 8 13.98 5.06 19.39
N PRO A 9 12.66 5.08 19.65
CA PRO A 9 11.70 5.68 18.71
C PRO A 9 11.90 7.19 18.61
N VAL A 10 12.04 7.69 17.39
CA VAL A 10 12.12 9.13 17.09
C VAL A 10 10.75 9.68 16.71
N LYS A 11 10.06 8.97 15.82
CA LYS A 11 8.68 9.22 15.43
C LYS A 11 8.04 7.92 14.99
N GLU A 12 6.76 7.74 15.28
CA GLU A 12 6.01 6.53 14.92
C GLU A 12 4.63 6.88 14.35
N LYS A 13 4.08 5.95 13.57
CA LYS A 13 2.75 6.02 12.96
C LYS A 13 2.51 7.27 12.12
N ILE A 14 3.56 7.72 11.43
CA ILE A 14 3.46 8.83 10.49
C ILE A 14 2.81 8.33 9.21
N ASP A 15 1.89 9.10 8.64
CA ASP A 15 1.39 8.90 7.29
C ASP A 15 2.42 9.47 6.28
N PRO A 16 3.17 8.62 5.55
CA PRO A 16 4.25 9.09 4.70
C PRO A 16 3.74 9.82 3.45
N SER A 17 2.45 9.69 3.10
CA SER A 17 1.86 10.42 1.96
C SER A 17 1.80 11.94 2.19
N LYS A 18 1.90 12.37 3.46
CA LYS A 18 1.92 13.79 3.88
C LYS A 18 3.34 14.34 4.03
N VAL A 19 4.36 13.53 3.75
CA VAL A 19 5.76 13.88 3.92
C VAL A 19 6.46 13.91 2.57
N ASN A 20 7.22 14.96 2.29
CA ASN A 20 8.17 14.93 1.19
C ASN A 20 9.35 14.04 1.59
N LEU A 21 9.31 12.76 1.21
CA LEU A 21 10.32 11.78 1.62
C LEU A 21 11.71 12.13 1.10
N ALA A 22 11.83 12.67 -0.12
CA ALA A 22 13.12 13.09 -0.65
C ALA A 22 13.77 14.18 0.23
N GLU A 23 13.01 15.19 0.65
CA GLU A 23 13.50 16.19 1.60
C GLU A 23 13.77 15.63 2.98
N ALA A 24 12.93 14.71 3.47
CA ALA A 24 13.13 14.07 4.75
C ALA A 24 14.45 13.28 4.77
N LEU A 25 14.72 12.46 3.76
CA LEU A 25 15.98 11.72 3.63
C LEU A 25 17.19 12.67 3.53
N LYS A 26 17.08 13.78 2.79
CA LYS A 26 18.12 14.82 2.74
C LYS A 26 18.40 15.42 4.12
N LYS A 27 17.36 15.72 4.90
CA LYS A 27 17.51 16.22 6.28
C LYS A 27 18.19 15.22 7.20
N LEU A 28 17.84 13.93 7.08
CA LEU A 28 18.50 12.86 7.83
C LEU A 28 19.99 12.74 7.47
N LYS A 29 20.33 12.87 6.18
CA LYS A 29 21.71 12.93 5.71
C LYS A 29 22.48 14.11 6.30
N THR A 30 21.97 15.33 6.15
CA THR A 30 22.65 16.53 6.69
C THR A 30 22.72 16.56 8.20
N GLY A 31 21.75 15.92 8.89
CA GLY A 31 21.70 15.84 10.34
C GLY A 31 22.55 14.72 10.95
N GLY A 32 23.28 13.94 10.14
CA GLY A 32 24.11 12.84 10.63
C GLY A 32 23.31 11.72 11.29
N PHE A 33 22.09 11.45 10.81
CA PHE A 33 21.21 10.46 11.43
C PHE A 33 21.80 9.05 11.40
N THR A 34 21.63 8.29 12.49
CA THR A 34 21.99 6.87 12.59
C THR A 34 20.78 6.09 13.11
N GLY A 35 20.37 5.07 12.37
CA GLY A 35 19.17 4.29 12.65
C GLY A 35 18.48 3.82 11.38
N TYR A 36 17.18 3.51 11.46
CA TYR A 36 16.42 3.10 10.29
C TYR A 36 15.01 3.69 10.26
N LEU A 37 14.46 3.72 9.06
CA LEU A 37 13.07 4.03 8.77
C LEU A 37 12.39 2.74 8.35
N ARG A 38 11.20 2.49 8.89
CA ARG A 38 10.34 1.38 8.55
C ARG A 38 9.05 1.91 7.93
N PHE A 39 8.73 1.38 6.76
CA PHE A 39 7.53 1.67 6.00
C PHE A 39 6.70 0.40 5.96
N ASP A 40 5.62 0.33 6.73
CA ASP A 40 4.64 -0.73 6.56
C ASP A 40 3.55 -0.25 5.60
N THR A 41 3.30 -1.05 4.56
CA THR A 41 2.37 -0.72 3.47
C THR A 41 1.47 -1.90 3.20
N GLY A 42 0.39 -1.71 2.43
CA GLY A 42 -0.45 -2.84 1.99
C GLY A 42 0.28 -3.86 1.11
N GLU A 43 1.40 -3.47 0.48
CA GLU A 43 2.15 -4.30 -0.47
C GLU A 43 3.35 -5.02 0.15
N GLY A 44 3.78 -4.61 1.35
CA GLY A 44 4.99 -5.11 1.99
C GLY A 44 5.61 -4.15 3.00
N THR A 45 6.80 -4.50 3.48
CA THR A 45 7.57 -3.69 4.43
C THR A 45 8.85 -3.18 3.79
N GLY A 46 9.04 -1.86 3.80
CA GLY A 46 10.27 -1.19 3.38
C GLY A 46 11.14 -0.80 4.57
N ILE A 47 12.45 -1.03 4.49
CA ILE A 47 13.43 -0.62 5.50
C ILE A 47 14.54 0.19 4.83
N VAL A 48 14.83 1.38 5.38
CA VAL A 48 15.93 2.25 4.94
C VAL A 48 16.84 2.51 6.13
N ILE A 49 18.13 2.20 6.01
CA ILE A 49 19.10 2.32 7.11
C ILE A 49 20.08 3.45 6.83
N PHE A 50 20.31 4.27 7.85
CA PHE A 50 21.29 5.32 7.89
C PHE A 50 22.38 5.06 8.92
N GLN A 51 23.59 5.49 8.59
CA GLN A 51 24.73 5.55 9.49
C GLN A 51 25.45 6.87 9.30
N GLU A 52 25.44 7.71 10.34
CA GLU A 52 26.09 9.02 10.34
C GLU A 52 25.67 9.88 9.14
N GLY A 53 24.40 9.82 8.76
CA GLY A 53 23.82 10.52 7.62
C GLY A 53 24.02 9.85 6.26
N ARG A 54 24.80 8.77 6.19
CA ARG A 54 24.97 7.98 4.95
C ARG A 54 23.83 6.97 4.85
N LEU A 55 23.18 6.88 3.69
CA LEU A 55 22.13 5.88 3.44
C LEU A 55 22.81 4.59 2.99
N ILE A 56 23.04 3.68 3.92
CA ILE A 56 23.85 2.47 3.70
C ILE A 56 23.04 1.28 3.20
N SER A 57 21.70 1.33 3.30
CA SER A 57 20.84 0.22 2.93
C SER A 57 19.43 0.66 2.61
N ALA A 58 18.85 0.05 1.59
CA ALA A 58 17.42 0.04 1.34
C ALA A 58 16.98 -1.38 0.99
N LEU A 59 15.85 -1.79 1.57
CA LEU A 59 15.24 -3.09 1.35
C LEU A 59 13.72 -2.89 1.26
N PHE A 60 13.06 -3.61 0.35
CA PHE A 60 11.62 -3.77 0.37
C PHE A 60 11.26 -5.25 0.28
N GLU A 61 10.45 -5.72 1.20
CA GLU A 61 9.99 -7.11 1.29
C GLU A 61 8.47 -7.15 1.07
N GLY A 62 8.06 -7.55 -0.13
CA GLY A 62 6.65 -7.75 -0.51
C GLY A 62 6.47 -9.10 -1.19
N GLN A 63 5.80 -9.10 -2.36
CA GLN A 63 5.77 -10.29 -3.24
C GLN A 63 7.17 -10.67 -3.73
N GLU A 64 7.97 -9.65 -4.02
CA GLU A 64 9.38 -9.76 -4.36
C GLU A 64 10.21 -9.02 -3.31
N ARG A 65 11.47 -9.43 -3.20
CA ARG A 65 12.46 -8.80 -2.35
C ARG A 65 13.33 -7.90 -3.21
N LEU A 66 13.24 -6.59 -2.98
CA LEU A 66 14.00 -5.56 -3.68
C LEU A 66 15.06 -4.97 -2.76
N VAL A 67 16.19 -4.56 -3.32
CA VAL A 67 17.30 -3.93 -2.59
C VAL A 67 17.74 -2.63 -3.26
N ALA A 68 18.49 -1.81 -2.53
CA ALA A 68 19.09 -0.57 -3.03
C ALA A 68 18.06 0.35 -3.75
N TYR A 69 18.33 0.73 -5.00
CA TYR A 69 17.51 1.72 -5.72
C TYR A 69 16.09 1.22 -6.02
N ASP A 70 15.93 -0.06 -6.36
CA ASP A 70 14.62 -0.65 -6.62
C ASP A 70 13.77 -0.65 -5.35
N ALA A 71 14.39 -0.93 -4.20
CA ALA A 71 13.73 -0.80 -2.90
C ALA A 71 13.33 0.65 -2.60
N LEU A 72 14.20 1.63 -2.85
CA LEU A 72 13.88 3.06 -2.63
C LEU A 72 12.72 3.52 -3.52
N ALA A 73 12.76 3.17 -4.81
CA ALA A 73 11.68 3.49 -5.75
C ALA A 73 10.36 2.88 -5.29
N LYS A 74 10.37 1.61 -4.85
CA LYS A 74 9.20 0.92 -4.34
C LYS A 74 8.66 1.53 -3.05
N VAL A 75 9.54 1.90 -2.12
CA VAL A 75 9.17 2.60 -0.89
C VAL A 75 8.51 3.93 -1.21
N PHE A 76 9.05 4.70 -2.15
CA PHE A 76 8.47 5.98 -2.57
C PHE A 76 7.10 5.84 -3.20
N SER A 77 6.94 4.91 -4.15
CA SER A 77 5.64 4.66 -4.76
C SER A 77 4.61 4.19 -3.73
N ALA A 78 4.97 3.23 -2.87
CA ALA A 78 4.05 2.68 -1.88
C ALA A 78 3.67 3.72 -0.81
N SER A 79 4.59 4.61 -0.44
CA SER A 79 4.34 5.70 0.52
C SER A 79 3.35 6.75 0.00
N LEU A 80 3.18 6.87 -1.31
CA LEU A 80 2.22 7.78 -1.95
C LEU A 80 0.82 7.16 -2.11
N THR A 81 0.70 5.85 -1.89
CA THR A 81 -0.56 5.10 -1.91
C THR A 81 -1.16 4.96 -0.50
N THR A 82 -2.44 4.64 -0.41
CA THR A 82 -3.21 4.69 0.85
C THR A 82 -2.78 3.66 1.90
N GLN A 83 -2.86 4.08 3.16
CA GLN A 83 -2.65 3.27 4.39
C GLN A 83 -1.24 2.71 4.56
N SER A 84 -0.23 3.54 4.35
CA SER A 84 1.13 3.25 4.80
C SER A 84 1.45 3.94 6.13
N THR A 85 2.32 3.32 6.93
CA THR A 85 2.83 3.88 8.18
C THR A 85 4.35 3.94 8.15
N LEU A 86 4.89 5.08 8.55
CA LEU A 86 6.32 5.34 8.71
C LEU A 86 6.68 5.43 10.20
N ASP A 87 7.60 4.57 10.60
CA ASP A 87 8.27 4.61 11.90
C ASP A 87 9.77 4.91 11.71
N ILE A 88 10.34 5.72 12.59
CA ILE A 88 11.73 6.14 12.55
C ILE A 88 12.37 5.80 13.90
N TYR A 89 13.40 4.98 13.86
CA TYR A 89 14.09 4.46 15.03
C TYR A 89 15.56 4.87 14.99
N ARG A 90 16.03 5.50 16.06
CA ARG A 90 17.44 5.84 16.25
C ARG A 90 18.15 4.64 16.88
N LEU A 91 19.29 4.28 16.29
CA LEU A 91 20.16 3.20 16.76
C LEU A 91 21.58 3.75 17.00
N SER A 92 22.39 3.00 17.72
CA SER A 92 23.84 3.20 17.71
C SER A 92 24.44 2.81 16.35
N ALA A 93 25.69 3.21 16.10
CA ALA A 93 26.40 2.87 14.86
C ALA A 93 26.55 1.35 14.70
N ASP A 94 26.95 0.66 15.77
CA ASP A 94 27.15 -0.79 15.75
C ASP A 94 25.82 -1.54 15.53
N LEU A 95 24.74 -1.09 16.17
CA LEU A 95 23.42 -1.70 15.99
C LEU A 95 22.85 -1.42 14.58
N SER A 96 23.13 -0.26 13.99
CA SER A 96 22.75 0.06 12.61
C SER A 96 23.44 -0.85 11.59
N LEU A 97 24.77 -1.01 11.70
CA LEU A 97 25.54 -1.94 10.89
C LEU A 97 25.06 -3.39 11.07
N SER A 98 24.81 -3.78 12.31
CA SER A 98 24.33 -5.11 12.62
C SER A 98 22.92 -5.37 12.07
N THR A 99 22.08 -4.34 12.04
CA THR A 99 20.74 -4.39 11.41
C THR A 99 20.85 -4.54 9.90
N HIS A 100 21.78 -3.81 9.25
CA HIS A 100 22.07 -4.01 7.84
C HIS A 100 22.51 -5.45 7.55
N ALA A 101 23.44 -5.97 8.36
CA ALA A 101 23.95 -7.32 8.23
C ALA A 101 22.86 -8.39 8.48
N LEU A 102 21.93 -8.15 9.41
CA LEU A 102 20.77 -8.99 9.64
C LEU A 102 19.82 -9.02 8.43
N LEU A 103 19.65 -7.89 7.75
CA LEU A 103 18.78 -7.82 6.60
C LEU A 103 19.40 -8.52 5.39
N HIS A 104 20.69 -8.35 5.12
CA HIS A 104 21.33 -8.86 3.90
C HIS A 104 22.14 -10.15 4.08
N GLY A 105 22.29 -10.62 5.32
CA GLY A 105 23.04 -11.83 5.62
C GLY A 105 22.40 -13.10 5.04
N ASP A 106 23.27 -14.08 4.79
CA ASP A 106 22.87 -15.42 4.36
C ASP A 106 22.26 -16.18 5.55
N VAL A 107 21.10 -16.78 5.37
CA VAL A 107 20.43 -17.55 6.43
C VAL A 107 20.97 -18.97 6.44
N LEU A 108 21.76 -19.30 7.45
CA LEU A 108 22.28 -20.66 7.65
C LEU A 108 21.22 -21.58 8.24
N TYR A 109 20.52 -21.11 9.27
CA TYR A 109 19.42 -21.82 9.91
C TYR A 109 18.24 -20.88 10.10
N LYS A 110 17.02 -21.35 9.78
CA LYS A 110 15.79 -20.55 9.86
C LYS A 110 14.71 -21.25 10.69
N GLY A 111 14.09 -20.52 11.60
CA GLY A 111 12.86 -20.88 12.31
C GLY A 111 13.00 -22.12 13.19
N GLN A 112 14.19 -22.43 13.68
CA GLN A 112 14.41 -23.64 14.48
C GLN A 112 13.75 -23.47 15.84
N GLU A 113 13.03 -24.49 16.31
CA GLU A 113 12.41 -24.44 17.64
C GLU A 113 13.48 -24.55 18.72
N LEU A 114 13.61 -23.49 19.54
CA LEU A 114 14.70 -23.41 20.51
C LEU A 114 14.64 -24.55 21.54
N LYS A 115 13.43 -25.00 21.90
CA LYS A 115 13.21 -26.09 22.87
C LYS A 115 13.69 -27.46 22.38
N LEU A 116 13.80 -27.65 21.07
CA LEU A 116 14.20 -28.92 20.46
C LEU A 116 15.70 -28.94 20.10
N LEU A 117 16.40 -27.81 20.30
CA LEU A 117 17.74 -27.61 19.81
C LEU A 117 18.77 -27.71 20.94
N ASP A 118 19.88 -28.43 20.69
CA ASP A 118 21.03 -28.39 21.57
C ASP A 118 21.82 -27.09 21.35
N ILE A 119 21.47 -26.08 22.14
CA ILE A 119 22.10 -24.76 22.08
C ILE A 119 23.59 -24.82 22.36
N ARG A 120 24.05 -25.71 23.26
CA ARG A 120 25.47 -25.79 23.60
C ARG A 120 26.29 -26.25 22.38
N SER A 121 25.81 -27.29 21.71
CA SER A 121 26.46 -27.80 20.49
C SER A 121 26.41 -26.78 19.35
N LEU A 122 25.28 -26.07 19.17
CA LEU A 122 25.19 -25.00 18.19
C LEU A 122 26.21 -23.88 18.45
N LEU A 123 26.27 -23.36 19.68
CA LEU A 123 27.20 -22.30 20.04
C LEU A 123 28.67 -22.75 19.91
N GLY A 124 28.97 -24.01 20.24
CA GLY A 124 30.28 -24.61 20.02
C GLY A 124 30.65 -24.62 18.53
N LYS A 125 29.72 -25.00 17.67
CA LYS A 125 29.92 -25.01 16.22
C LYS A 125 30.11 -23.60 15.64
N LEU A 126 29.31 -22.62 16.07
CA LEU A 126 29.50 -21.22 15.64
C LEU A 126 30.91 -20.71 15.97
N LYS A 127 31.46 -21.13 17.12
CA LYS A 127 32.81 -20.80 17.55
C LYS A 127 33.88 -21.51 16.70
N GLU A 128 33.72 -22.81 16.48
CA GLU A 128 34.64 -23.63 15.68
C GLU A 128 34.71 -23.15 14.22
N ASP A 129 33.54 -22.88 13.62
CA ASP A 129 33.42 -22.40 12.25
C ASP A 129 33.78 -20.90 12.09
N ALA A 130 34.20 -20.24 13.18
CA ALA A 130 34.55 -18.82 13.24
C ALA A 130 33.49 -17.90 12.60
N ILE A 131 32.22 -18.17 12.87
CA ILE A 131 31.10 -17.47 12.22
C ILE A 131 31.11 -15.97 12.52
N ASN A 132 30.94 -15.18 11.47
CA ASN A 132 30.55 -13.78 11.54
C ASN A 132 29.06 -13.66 11.25
N GLY A 133 28.30 -12.98 12.09
CA GLY A 133 26.88 -12.78 11.85
C GLY A 133 26.06 -12.55 13.10
N CYS A 134 24.82 -13.02 13.06
CA CYS A 134 23.83 -12.77 14.09
C CYS A 134 23.01 -14.03 14.37
N LEU A 135 22.88 -14.34 15.65
CA LEU A 135 21.91 -15.30 16.15
C LEU A 135 20.67 -14.51 16.59
N ARG A 136 19.55 -14.74 15.90
CA ARG A 136 18.27 -14.07 16.17
C ARG A 136 17.36 -15.01 16.92
N ILE A 137 16.99 -14.66 18.15
CA ILE A 137 16.01 -15.37 18.98
C ILE A 137 14.74 -14.56 18.99
N TYR A 138 13.59 -15.15 18.68
CA TYR A 138 12.35 -14.40 18.54
C TYR A 138 11.10 -15.21 18.87
N THR A 139 10.06 -14.51 19.31
CA THR A 139 8.66 -14.94 19.29
C THR A 139 7.92 -14.14 18.23
N ASP A 140 6.58 -14.22 18.21
CA ASP A 140 5.78 -13.42 17.29
C ASP A 140 5.92 -11.90 17.55
N ASP A 141 6.25 -11.50 18.78
CA ASP A 141 6.26 -10.10 19.22
C ASP A 141 7.56 -9.64 19.88
N ARG A 142 8.48 -10.56 20.22
CA ARG A 142 9.75 -10.25 20.89
C ARG A 142 10.95 -10.67 20.06
N ILE A 143 12.05 -9.93 20.15
CA ILE A 143 13.32 -10.27 19.53
C ILE A 143 14.50 -10.02 20.49
N ALA A 144 15.47 -10.94 20.43
CA ALA A 144 16.80 -10.77 20.98
C ALA A 144 17.82 -11.16 19.92
N LEU A 145 18.92 -10.42 19.84
CA LEU A 145 19.99 -10.60 18.89
C LEU A 145 21.29 -10.85 19.65
N ILE A 146 22.09 -11.79 19.16
CA ILE A 146 23.45 -12.03 19.64
C ILE A 146 24.36 -11.90 18.44
N PHE A 147 25.30 -10.97 18.51
CA PHE A 147 26.22 -10.70 17.41
C PHE A 147 27.49 -11.50 17.60
N TYR A 148 27.96 -12.12 16.53
CA TYR A 148 29.17 -12.93 16.49
C TYR A 148 30.19 -12.35 15.54
N ARG A 149 31.45 -12.33 15.98
CA ARG A 149 32.62 -12.03 15.14
C ARG A 149 33.67 -13.10 15.38
N GLU A 150 34.11 -13.76 14.31
CA GLU A 150 35.08 -14.86 14.36
C GLU A 150 34.70 -15.92 15.41
N GLY A 151 33.40 -16.24 15.49
CA GLY A 151 32.87 -17.22 16.42
C GLY A 151 32.71 -16.75 17.88
N ASN A 152 33.07 -15.51 18.20
CA ASN A 152 32.94 -14.94 19.54
C ASN A 152 31.74 -13.99 19.63
N ALA A 153 30.95 -14.09 20.70
CA ALA A 153 29.87 -13.16 20.95
C ALA A 153 30.45 -11.78 21.29
N VAL A 154 30.13 -10.78 20.47
CA VAL A 154 30.60 -9.40 20.64
C VAL A 154 29.61 -8.52 21.38
N GLY A 155 28.33 -8.92 21.42
CA GLY A 155 27.31 -8.19 22.15
C GLY A 155 25.91 -8.73 21.91
N PHE A 156 24.97 -8.24 22.71
CA PHE A 156 23.60 -8.71 22.80
C PHE A 156 22.66 -7.51 22.67
N PHE A 157 21.53 -7.70 22.01
CA PHE A 157 20.42 -6.75 22.01
C PHE A 157 19.15 -7.50 22.42
N HIS A 158 18.31 -6.88 23.24
CA HIS A 158 16.98 -7.39 23.52
C HIS A 158 15.95 -6.25 23.45
N ASP A 159 14.68 -6.60 23.28
CA ASP A 159 13.61 -5.62 23.36
C ASP A 159 13.63 -4.90 24.72
N GLY A 160 13.69 -3.58 24.67
CA GLY A 160 13.88 -2.72 25.85
C GLY A 160 15.28 -2.09 25.95
N SER A 161 16.28 -2.67 25.29
CA SER A 161 17.60 -2.03 25.16
C SER A 161 17.58 -0.97 24.08
N THR A 162 18.39 0.06 24.26
CA THR A 162 18.58 1.14 23.28
C THR A 162 19.87 0.97 22.47
N ASP A 163 20.76 0.07 22.91
CA ASP A 163 22.06 -0.21 22.32
C ASP A 163 22.45 -1.69 22.53
N ILE A 164 23.59 -2.10 21.97
CA ILE A 164 24.23 -3.39 22.19
C ILE A 164 24.85 -3.42 23.59
N GLU A 165 24.49 -4.44 24.36
CA GLU A 165 24.99 -4.68 25.70
C GLU A 165 26.00 -5.82 25.70
N THR A 166 27.01 -5.75 26.58
CA THR A 166 28.02 -6.81 26.74
C THR A 166 27.68 -7.81 27.84
N THR A 167 26.61 -7.54 28.62
CA THR A 167 26.12 -8.40 29.69
C THR A 167 24.72 -8.86 29.39
N ALA A 168 24.49 -10.18 29.39
CA ALA A 168 23.16 -10.72 29.17
C ALA A 168 22.33 -10.69 30.46
N ASP A 169 21.30 -9.84 30.51
CA ASP A 169 20.28 -9.95 31.56
C ASP A 169 19.34 -11.13 31.26
N THR A 170 19.44 -12.17 32.09
CA THR A 170 18.66 -13.40 31.93
C THR A 170 17.19 -13.27 32.34
N SER A 171 16.79 -12.13 32.94
CA SER A 171 15.42 -11.82 33.35
C SER A 171 14.52 -11.48 32.16
N MET A 172 15.08 -10.92 31.09
CA MET A 172 14.37 -10.50 29.86
C MET A 172 14.57 -11.46 28.69
N SER A 173 14.95 -12.70 28.98
CA SER A 173 15.37 -13.67 27.97
C SER A 173 14.21 -14.16 27.10
N VAL A 174 14.15 -13.68 25.86
CA VAL A 174 13.23 -14.15 24.81
C VAL A 174 13.34 -15.66 24.60
N ALA A 175 14.52 -16.24 24.82
CA ALA A 175 14.78 -17.68 24.72
C ALA A 175 13.92 -18.54 25.66
N LYS A 176 13.46 -17.98 26.78
CA LYS A 176 12.62 -18.71 27.76
C LYS A 176 11.13 -18.67 27.40
N LEU A 177 10.73 -17.85 26.43
CA LEU A 177 9.33 -17.69 26.08
C LEU A 177 8.78 -18.91 25.32
N PRO A 178 7.51 -19.27 25.52
CA PRO A 178 6.86 -20.32 24.73
C PRO A 178 6.92 -20.01 23.23
N GLY A 179 7.25 -21.01 22.42
CA GLY A 179 7.32 -20.86 20.96
C GLY A 179 8.53 -20.08 20.45
N ALA A 180 9.52 -19.78 21.30
CA ALA A 180 10.74 -19.12 20.88
C ALA A 180 11.45 -19.91 19.77
N LYS A 181 11.79 -19.19 18.69
CA LYS A 181 12.53 -19.71 17.54
C LYS A 181 13.88 -19.04 17.44
N ILE A 182 14.78 -19.71 16.74
CA ILE A 182 16.13 -19.22 16.47
C ILE A 182 16.45 -19.27 14.98
N ASP A 183 17.05 -18.19 14.51
CA ASP A 183 17.75 -18.12 13.22
C ASP A 183 19.25 -17.92 13.46
N VAL A 184 20.04 -18.48 12.56
CA VAL A 184 21.47 -18.17 12.44
C VAL A 184 21.68 -17.53 11.09
N LEU A 185 22.09 -16.26 11.13
CA LEU A 185 22.43 -15.47 9.96
C LEU A 185 23.94 -15.28 9.93
N THR A 186 24.53 -15.49 8.77
CA THR A 186 25.96 -15.34 8.51
C THR A 186 26.20 -14.17 7.59
N THR A 187 27.27 -13.42 7.83
CA THR A 187 27.62 -12.24 7.03
C THR A 187 29.03 -12.41 6.49
N LYS A 188 29.26 -11.98 5.26
CA LYS A 188 30.60 -12.04 4.66
C LYS A 188 31.43 -10.89 5.23
N ALA A 189 32.62 -11.21 5.74
CA ALA A 189 33.50 -10.24 6.39
C ALA A 189 33.84 -9.00 5.52
N SER A 190 33.78 -9.14 4.19
CA SER A 190 34.04 -8.07 3.22
C SER A 190 32.89 -7.07 3.03
N GLU A 191 31.64 -7.41 3.38
CA GLU A 191 30.48 -6.54 3.12
C GLU A 191 30.41 -5.35 4.09
N ASN A 192 30.95 -5.50 5.31
CA ASN A 192 30.87 -4.47 6.34
C ASN A 192 31.92 -3.34 6.19
N GLN A 193 32.98 -3.53 5.38
CA GLN A 193 34.13 -2.61 5.39
C GLN A 193 33.96 -1.39 4.47
N ASN A 194 32.98 -1.36 3.57
CA ASN A 194 32.72 -0.18 2.74
C ASN A 194 31.30 -0.16 2.17
N LEU A 195 30.30 0.06 3.03
CA LEU A 195 28.92 0.27 2.57
C LEU A 195 28.85 1.57 1.77
N ALA A 196 28.37 1.51 0.53
CA ALA A 196 28.19 2.68 -0.31
C ALA A 196 27.08 3.59 0.25
N ASP A 197 27.24 4.91 0.10
CA ASP A 197 26.12 5.82 0.34
C ASP A 197 25.22 5.83 -0.90
N LEU A 198 24.03 5.22 -0.80
CA LEU A 198 23.07 5.19 -1.90
C LEU A 198 22.62 6.61 -2.29
N MET A 199 22.72 7.59 -1.38
CA MET A 199 22.39 8.99 -1.68
C MET A 199 23.49 9.76 -2.41
N GLU A 200 24.71 9.22 -2.55
CA GLU A 200 25.76 9.81 -3.40
C GLU A 200 25.65 9.37 -4.85
N THR A 201 24.97 8.26 -5.08
CA THR A 201 24.92 7.58 -6.38
C THR A 201 23.54 7.63 -7.02
N ALA A 202 22.46 7.74 -6.23
CA ALA A 202 21.12 7.99 -6.75
C ALA A 202 20.68 9.45 -6.63
N ASP A 203 20.01 9.93 -7.68
CA ASP A 203 19.19 11.13 -7.59
C ASP A 203 17.86 10.81 -6.88
N ILE A 204 17.89 10.94 -5.55
CA ILE A 204 16.72 10.77 -4.70
C ILE A 204 15.58 11.73 -5.08
N GLY A 205 15.92 12.91 -5.61
CA GLY A 205 14.93 13.88 -6.08
C GLY A 205 14.18 13.35 -7.30
N GLU A 206 14.92 12.87 -8.29
CA GLU A 206 14.35 12.29 -9.51
C GLU A 206 13.50 11.04 -9.21
N LEU A 207 13.99 10.12 -8.37
CA LEU A 207 13.23 8.93 -7.96
C LEU A 207 11.88 9.30 -7.34
N TRP A 208 11.87 10.30 -6.46
CA TRP A 208 10.65 10.78 -5.81
C TRP A 208 9.69 11.45 -6.80
N GLN A 209 10.19 12.33 -7.68
CA GLN A 209 9.38 12.99 -8.69
C GLN A 209 8.74 11.99 -9.66
N ARG A 210 9.49 10.95 -10.05
CA ARG A 210 8.97 9.87 -10.88
C ARG A 210 7.81 9.15 -10.18
N SER A 211 7.96 8.75 -8.91
CA SER A 211 6.89 8.11 -8.15
C SER A 211 5.65 9.00 -8.02
N GLN A 212 5.81 10.31 -7.80
CA GLN A 212 4.70 11.26 -7.79
C GLN A 212 3.97 11.32 -9.14
N GLY A 213 4.72 11.35 -10.24
CA GLY A 213 4.16 11.36 -11.59
C GLY A 213 3.37 10.09 -11.92
N GLU A 214 3.90 8.92 -11.56
CA GLU A 214 3.24 7.63 -11.75
C GLU A 214 1.92 7.55 -10.96
N VAL A 215 1.92 7.94 -9.68
CA VAL A 215 0.71 7.95 -8.85
C VAL A 215 -0.33 8.95 -9.37
N SER A 216 0.11 10.13 -9.83
CA SER A 216 -0.81 11.13 -10.40
C SER A 216 -1.47 10.64 -11.68
N ARG A 217 -0.70 10.00 -12.58
CA ARG A 217 -1.24 9.39 -13.81
C ARG A 217 -2.23 8.28 -13.51
N GLN A 218 -1.92 7.40 -12.56
CA GLN A 218 -2.83 6.32 -12.15
C GLN A 218 -4.14 6.87 -11.58
N ARG A 219 -4.08 7.89 -10.73
CA ARG A 219 -5.29 8.53 -10.18
C ARG A 219 -6.13 9.18 -11.27
N GLN A 220 -5.50 9.87 -12.22
CA GLN A 220 -6.20 10.49 -13.34
C GLN A 220 -6.87 9.43 -14.23
N GLN A 221 -6.16 8.35 -14.54
CA GLN A 221 -6.69 7.26 -15.34
C GLN A 221 -7.87 6.56 -14.65
N GLN A 222 -7.77 6.30 -13.34
CA GLN A 222 -8.90 5.74 -12.57
C GLN A 222 -10.11 6.68 -12.54
N GLN A 223 -9.90 7.99 -12.44
CA GLN A 223 -10.99 8.97 -12.52
C GLN A 223 -11.65 8.98 -13.90
N ASP A 224 -10.85 8.96 -14.96
CA ASP A 224 -11.34 8.93 -16.34
C ASP A 224 -12.11 7.63 -16.63
N ASP A 225 -11.58 6.49 -16.20
CA ASP A 225 -12.24 5.18 -16.37
C ASP A 225 -13.55 5.12 -15.57
N THR A 226 -13.56 5.65 -14.35
CA THR A 226 -14.79 5.73 -13.53
C THR A 226 -15.82 6.67 -14.17
N ALA A 227 -15.39 7.81 -14.73
CA ALA A 227 -16.26 8.75 -15.41
C ALA A 227 -16.86 8.13 -16.69
N ARG A 228 -16.03 7.43 -17.47
CA ARG A 228 -16.47 6.70 -18.67
C ARG A 228 -17.46 5.57 -18.32
N ALA A 229 -17.18 4.81 -17.26
CA ALA A 229 -18.08 3.77 -16.79
C ALA A 229 -19.46 4.34 -16.40
N LYS A 230 -19.48 5.43 -15.61
CA LYS A 230 -20.72 6.12 -15.25
C LYS A 230 -21.48 6.68 -16.46
N GLN A 231 -20.77 7.23 -17.45
CA GLN A 231 -21.39 7.70 -18.68
C GLN A 231 -21.99 6.56 -19.53
N ALA A 232 -21.28 5.43 -19.62
CA ALA A 232 -21.77 4.24 -20.31
C ALA A 232 -23.00 3.66 -19.62
N GLU A 233 -22.99 3.54 -18.30
CA GLU A 233 -24.14 3.09 -17.49
C GLU A 233 -25.36 4.02 -17.66
N ALA A 234 -25.14 5.34 -17.61
CA ALA A 234 -26.21 6.32 -17.84
C ALA A 234 -26.78 6.22 -19.27
N GLY A 235 -25.94 5.95 -20.27
CA GLY A 235 -26.37 5.70 -21.65
C GLY A 235 -27.26 4.47 -21.77
N VAL A 236 -26.86 3.34 -21.17
CA VAL A 236 -27.64 2.09 -21.15
C VAL A 236 -28.96 2.28 -20.40
N GLN A 237 -28.96 2.98 -19.27
CA GLN A 237 -30.18 3.27 -18.51
C GLN A 237 -31.15 4.14 -19.34
N LYS A 238 -30.62 5.16 -20.03
CA LYS A 238 -31.41 6.03 -20.91
C LYS A 238 -32.05 5.24 -22.07
N GLU A 239 -31.31 4.33 -22.69
CA GLU A 239 -31.81 3.48 -23.78
C GLU A 239 -32.95 2.56 -23.30
N LYS A 240 -32.79 1.89 -22.15
CA LYS A 240 -33.84 1.05 -21.54
C LYS A 240 -35.12 1.84 -21.23
N VAL A 241 -34.98 3.05 -20.70
CA VAL A 241 -36.12 3.94 -20.44
C VAL A 241 -36.82 4.29 -21.75
N LEU A 242 -36.07 4.66 -22.79
CA LEU A 242 -36.63 5.01 -24.09
C LEU A 242 -37.39 3.85 -24.72
N ASP A 243 -36.84 2.64 -24.70
CA ASP A 243 -37.49 1.45 -25.26
C ASP A 243 -38.79 1.10 -24.54
N THR A 244 -38.79 1.22 -23.20
CA THR A 244 -40.00 1.00 -22.39
C THR A 244 -41.09 2.01 -22.74
N LEU A 245 -40.73 3.29 -22.87
CA LEU A 245 -41.68 4.34 -23.26
C LEU A 245 -42.20 4.14 -24.69
N ARG A 246 -41.35 3.74 -25.64
CA ARG A 246 -41.77 3.44 -27.02
C ARG A 246 -42.78 2.29 -27.06
N ALA A 247 -42.48 1.20 -26.38
CA ALA A 247 -43.36 0.02 -26.32
C ALA A 247 -44.74 0.38 -25.75
N THR A 248 -44.77 1.16 -24.68
CA THR A 248 -46.04 1.60 -24.06
C THR A 248 -46.81 2.58 -24.94
N ALA A 249 -46.14 3.52 -25.61
CA ALA A 249 -46.81 4.41 -26.56
C ALA A 249 -47.35 3.67 -27.77
N GLU A 250 -46.62 2.68 -28.30
CA GLU A 250 -47.08 1.87 -29.42
C GLU A 250 -48.31 1.05 -29.06
N LYS A 251 -48.35 0.48 -27.85
CA LYS A 251 -49.50 -0.26 -27.33
C LYS A 251 -50.79 0.57 -27.27
N HIS A 252 -50.71 1.85 -26.90
CA HIS A 252 -51.89 2.70 -26.67
C HIS A 252 -52.25 3.62 -27.85
N VAL A 253 -51.25 4.13 -28.57
CA VAL A 253 -51.38 5.17 -29.60
C VAL A 253 -50.84 4.70 -30.97
N GLY A 254 -50.34 3.46 -31.06
CA GLY A 254 -49.80 2.88 -32.30
C GLY A 254 -48.43 3.44 -32.67
N LYS A 255 -47.95 3.13 -33.89
CA LYS A 255 -46.61 3.51 -34.37
C LYS A 255 -46.32 5.01 -34.27
N ILE A 256 -47.34 5.86 -34.45
CA ILE A 256 -47.23 7.31 -34.30
C ILE A 256 -46.86 7.68 -32.85
N GLY A 257 -47.39 6.97 -31.85
CA GLY A 257 -47.03 7.16 -30.45
C GLY A 257 -45.55 6.91 -30.15
N SER A 258 -44.99 5.83 -30.70
CA SER A 258 -43.56 5.53 -30.58
C SER A 258 -42.69 6.65 -31.17
N SER A 259 -43.03 7.15 -32.36
CA SER A 259 -42.33 8.28 -32.98
C SER A 259 -42.45 9.59 -32.20
N LEU A 260 -43.59 9.83 -31.54
CA LEU A 260 -43.77 10.98 -30.65
C LEU A 260 -42.90 10.88 -29.40
N VAL A 261 -42.82 9.68 -28.79
CA VAL A 261 -41.92 9.44 -27.66
C VAL A 261 -40.47 9.72 -28.06
N GLU A 262 -40.00 9.18 -29.18
CA GLU A 262 -38.63 9.40 -29.65
C GLU A 262 -38.32 10.89 -29.86
N LYS A 263 -39.23 11.62 -30.50
CA LYS A 263 -39.07 13.05 -30.76
C LYS A 263 -39.06 13.90 -29.49
N GLU A 264 -40.00 13.67 -28.57
CA GLU A 264 -40.09 14.47 -27.35
C GLU A 264 -39.00 14.07 -26.34
N PHE A 265 -38.63 12.80 -26.27
CA PHE A 265 -37.54 12.31 -25.42
C PHE A 265 -36.17 12.82 -25.89
N ALA A 266 -35.93 12.95 -27.21
CA ALA A 266 -34.70 13.55 -27.73
C ALA A 266 -34.51 15.00 -27.28
N LYS A 267 -35.60 15.78 -27.12
CA LYS A 267 -35.54 17.18 -26.70
C LYS A 267 -35.16 17.36 -25.23
N VAL A 268 -35.64 16.47 -24.36
CA VAL A 268 -35.37 16.54 -22.91
C VAL A 268 -34.10 15.81 -22.50
N SER A 269 -33.61 14.88 -23.33
CA SER A 269 -32.49 14.01 -22.97
C SER A 269 -31.12 14.48 -23.49
N GLY A 270 -31.06 15.65 -24.11
CA GLY A 270 -29.81 16.29 -24.56
C GLY A 270 -28.90 16.79 -23.42
N SER A 271 -29.41 16.87 -22.19
CA SER A 271 -28.69 17.33 -20.98
C SER A 271 -27.98 16.20 -20.20
N GLY A 272 -28.02 14.96 -20.68
CA GLY A 272 -27.23 13.84 -20.13
C GLY A 272 -27.77 13.16 -18.87
N VAL A 273 -28.65 13.80 -18.10
CA VAL A 273 -29.29 13.21 -16.90
C VAL A 273 -30.80 13.39 -16.96
N LEU A 274 -31.54 12.28 -16.82
CA LEU A 274 -33.00 12.30 -16.66
C LEU A 274 -33.34 12.80 -15.25
N SER A 275 -33.44 14.12 -15.09
CA SER A 275 -33.95 14.74 -13.87
C SER A 275 -35.48 14.67 -13.82
N GLU A 276 -36.04 14.78 -12.62
CA GLU A 276 -37.48 14.81 -12.38
C GLU A 276 -38.17 15.94 -13.17
N GLY A 277 -37.57 17.14 -13.22
CA GLY A 277 -38.08 18.26 -14.01
C GLY A 277 -38.05 18.03 -15.53
N SER A 278 -37.05 17.31 -16.05
CA SER A 278 -37.01 16.94 -17.48
C SER A 278 -38.06 15.87 -17.82
N LEU A 279 -38.44 15.00 -16.88
CA LEU A 279 -39.53 14.03 -17.07
C LEU A 279 -40.90 14.72 -17.10
N GLU A 280 -41.14 15.73 -16.24
CA GLU A 280 -42.36 16.52 -16.26
C GLU A 280 -42.57 17.25 -17.60
N LEU A 281 -41.50 17.89 -18.10
CA LEU A 281 -41.52 18.56 -19.41
C LEU A 281 -41.79 17.58 -20.56
N PHE A 282 -41.22 16.37 -20.48
CA PHE A 282 -41.47 15.30 -21.44
C PHE A 282 -42.94 14.87 -21.45
N PHE A 283 -43.51 14.56 -20.29
CA PHE A 283 -44.90 14.12 -20.20
C PHE A 283 -45.89 15.20 -20.64
N ALA A 284 -45.64 16.46 -20.29
CA ALA A 284 -46.46 17.58 -20.74
C ALA A 284 -46.45 17.73 -22.27
N ALA A 285 -45.28 17.62 -22.91
CA ALA A 285 -45.13 17.71 -24.36
C ALA A 285 -45.74 16.49 -25.07
N LEU A 286 -45.47 15.28 -24.56
CA LEU A 286 -45.99 14.02 -25.08
C LEU A 286 -47.53 13.98 -25.01
N GLY A 287 -48.11 14.40 -23.89
CA GLY A 287 -49.56 14.45 -23.71
C GLY A 287 -50.24 15.40 -24.68
N LYS A 288 -49.65 16.57 -24.93
CA LYS A 288 -50.15 17.53 -25.94
C LYS A 288 -50.09 16.97 -27.35
N ALA A 289 -48.97 16.33 -27.72
CA ALA A 289 -48.81 15.75 -29.05
C ALA A 289 -49.70 14.52 -29.28
N SER A 290 -49.85 13.67 -28.26
CA SER A 290 -50.64 12.43 -28.34
C SER A 290 -52.15 12.70 -28.45
N LYS A 291 -52.64 13.79 -27.86
CA LYS A 291 -54.05 14.24 -27.99
C LYS A 291 -54.44 14.65 -29.41
N LEU A 292 -53.47 14.94 -30.28
CA LEU A 292 -53.72 15.25 -31.69
C LEU A 292 -53.97 13.99 -32.53
N VAL A 293 -53.58 12.82 -32.02
CA VAL A 293 -53.56 11.55 -32.78
C VAL A 293 -54.34 10.42 -32.10
N ALA A 294 -54.72 10.56 -30.83
CA ALA A 294 -55.54 9.62 -30.09
C ALA A 294 -56.52 10.32 -29.11
N GLY A 295 -57.60 9.61 -28.77
CA GLY A 295 -58.61 10.13 -27.85
C GLY A 295 -58.11 10.27 -26.40
N PRO A 296 -58.68 11.18 -25.58
CA PRO A 296 -58.19 11.51 -24.24
C PRO A 296 -58.05 10.32 -23.29
N SER A 297 -58.96 9.34 -23.40
CA SER A 297 -58.94 8.12 -22.58
C SER A 297 -57.69 7.26 -22.83
N LYS A 298 -57.28 7.11 -24.10
CA LYS A 298 -56.07 6.34 -24.47
C LYS A 298 -54.80 7.05 -24.04
N VAL A 299 -54.75 8.38 -24.19
CA VAL A 299 -53.59 9.20 -23.78
C VAL A 299 -53.40 9.15 -22.26
N ASN A 300 -54.47 9.30 -21.48
CA ASN A 300 -54.38 9.22 -20.02
C ASN A 300 -53.98 7.82 -19.53
N ALA A 301 -54.43 6.76 -20.20
CA ALA A 301 -54.04 5.38 -19.88
C ALA A 301 -52.55 5.13 -20.17
N MET A 302 -52.05 5.65 -21.31
CA MET A 302 -50.64 5.59 -21.69
C MET A 302 -49.74 6.30 -20.67
N GLU A 303 -50.03 7.56 -20.33
CA GLU A 303 -49.22 8.33 -19.37
C GLU A 303 -49.17 7.65 -18.00
N LYS A 304 -50.29 7.10 -17.54
CA LYS A 304 -50.34 6.37 -16.26
C LYS A 304 -49.48 5.10 -16.28
N GLU A 305 -49.54 4.31 -17.35
CA GLU A 305 -48.73 3.09 -17.50
C GLU A 305 -47.23 3.43 -17.60
N MET A 306 -46.87 4.47 -18.35
CA MET A 306 -45.49 4.96 -18.45
C MET A 306 -44.91 5.41 -17.11
N LEU A 307 -45.65 6.20 -16.34
CA LEU A 307 -45.23 6.65 -15.01
C LEU A 307 -45.05 5.48 -14.04
N GLN A 308 -45.88 4.46 -14.13
CA GLN A 308 -45.77 3.26 -13.30
C GLN A 308 -44.53 2.43 -13.67
N GLN A 309 -44.24 2.28 -14.96
CA GLN A 309 -43.06 1.56 -15.45
C GLN A 309 -41.76 2.31 -15.16
N LEU A 310 -41.74 3.64 -15.29
CA LEU A 310 -40.59 4.48 -14.92
C LEU A 310 -40.24 4.36 -13.43
N LYS A 311 -41.25 4.32 -12.54
CA LYS A 311 -41.05 4.09 -11.10
C LYS A 311 -40.46 2.70 -10.77
N SER A 312 -40.53 1.75 -11.70
CA SER A 312 -39.91 0.43 -11.54
C SER A 312 -38.52 0.31 -12.16
N LEU A 313 -38.09 1.31 -12.94
CA LEU A 313 -36.82 1.34 -13.69
C LEU A 313 -35.80 2.35 -13.13
N LEU A 314 -36.25 3.27 -12.28
CA LEU A 314 -35.45 4.25 -11.53
C LEU A 314 -35.30 3.80 -10.08
#